data_AF-A0A969KHQ3-F1
#
_entry.id   AF-A0A969KHQ3-F1
#
_cell.length_a   1.000
_cell.length_b   1.000
_cell.length_c   1.000
_cell.angle_alpha   90.00
_cell.angle_beta   90.00
_cell.angle_gamma   90.00
#
_symmetry.space_group_name_H-M   'P 1'
#
loop_
_entity.id
_entity.type
_entity.pdbx_description
1 polymer ?
#
loop_
_entity_poly.entity_id
_entity_poly.type
_entity_poly.pdbx_seq_one_letter_code
_entity_poly.pdbx_strand_id
1 'polypeptide(L)'
;MVDRPMKRLDRFLFINQYFHGHFASAQLLTRAFALIYNFAPMCPRYFYKHPKKDKKLDSRAAQYNQFKYHENWLQNLLISASLNRIRVTP
;
A
#
# COMPACT_ATOMS: atom_id res chain seq x y z
N MET A 1 -9.43 -11.65 -7.12
CA MET A 1 -8.93 -12.70 -6.20
C MET A 1 -8.12 -12.05 -5.08
N VAL A 2 -8.60 -12.18 -3.85
CA VAL A 2 -8.01 -11.63 -2.61
C VAL A 2 -6.82 -12.50 -2.12
N ASP A 3 -6.63 -13.68 -2.69
CA ASP A 3 -5.62 -14.65 -2.22
C ASP A 3 -4.19 -14.14 -2.32
N ARG A 4 -3.85 -13.42 -3.39
CA ARG A 4 -2.48 -12.89 -3.59
C ARG A 4 -2.09 -11.85 -2.52
N PRO A 5 -2.92 -10.84 -2.19
CA PRO A 5 -2.65 -9.97 -1.05
C PRO A 5 -2.62 -10.73 0.27
N MET A 6 -3.55 -11.66 0.51
CA MET A 6 -3.61 -12.40 1.79
C MET A 6 -2.38 -13.28 2.02
N LYS A 7 -1.85 -13.97 1.00
CA LYS A 7 -0.60 -14.75 1.12
C LYS A 7 0.61 -13.87 1.48
N ARG A 8 0.64 -12.61 1.01
CA ARG A 8 1.72 -11.68 1.39
C ARG A 8 1.53 -11.13 2.79
N LEU A 9 0.28 -10.84 3.19
CA LEU A 9 -0.05 -10.42 4.53
C LEU A 9 0.35 -11.50 5.54
N ASP A 10 -0.03 -12.76 5.28
CA ASP A 10 0.30 -13.90 6.13
C ASP A 10 1.82 -14.04 6.36
N ARG A 11 2.62 -14.03 5.28
CA ARG A 11 4.09 -14.04 5.41
C ARG A 11 4.63 -12.84 6.18
N PHE A 12 4.07 -11.65 5.95
CA PHE A 12 4.48 -10.44 6.66
C PHE A 12 4.17 -10.55 8.15
N LEU A 13 2.99 -11.04 8.53
CA LEU A 13 2.61 -11.28 9.91
C LEU A 13 3.50 -12.34 10.55
N PHE A 14 3.74 -13.47 9.88
CA PHE A 14 4.62 -14.53 10.37
C PHE A 14 6.02 -14.01 10.76
N ILE A 15 6.64 -13.18 9.91
CA ILE A 15 7.96 -12.58 10.20
C ILE A 15 7.93 -11.67 11.44
N ASN A 16 6.78 -11.04 11.70
CA ASN A 16 6.58 -10.15 12.85
C ASN A 16 5.95 -10.86 14.06
N GLN A 17 6.03 -12.20 14.13
CA GLN A 17 5.42 -12.99 15.21
C GLN A 17 3.89 -12.76 15.32
N TYR A 18 3.25 -12.57 14.17
CA TYR A 18 1.83 -12.25 14.02
C TYR A 18 1.41 -11.00 14.80
N PHE A 19 0.63 -11.19 15.86
CA PHE A 19 0.05 -10.14 16.67
C PHE A 19 0.64 -10.14 18.08
N HIS A 20 1.91 -10.54 18.22
CA HIS A 20 2.58 -10.55 19.50
C HIS A 20 2.63 -9.13 20.13
N GLY A 21 2.41 -9.06 21.43
CA GLY A 21 2.31 -7.80 22.19
C GLY A 21 0.87 -7.31 22.36
N HIS A 22 0.62 -6.05 22.00
CA HIS A 22 -0.67 -5.39 22.25
C HIS A 22 -1.48 -5.24 20.96
N PHE A 23 -2.81 -5.19 21.11
CA PHE A 23 -3.74 -4.96 19.99
C PHE A 23 -3.42 -3.68 19.20
N ALA A 24 -3.00 -2.61 19.89
CA ALA A 24 -2.57 -1.37 19.25
C ALA A 24 -1.37 -1.58 18.29
N SER A 25 -0.38 -2.37 18.72
CA SER A 25 0.78 -2.73 17.88
C SER A 25 0.35 -3.56 16.66
N ALA A 26 -0.53 -4.54 16.85
CA ALA A 26 -1.10 -5.33 15.77
C ALA A 26 -1.84 -4.46 14.74
N GLN A 27 -2.61 -3.48 15.20
CA GLN A 27 -3.31 -2.54 14.33
C GLN A 27 -2.33 -1.68 13.51
N LEU A 28 -1.29 -1.13 14.14
CA LEU A 28 -0.25 -0.36 13.46
C LEU A 28 0.50 -1.22 12.43
N LEU A 29 0.86 -2.44 12.79
CA LEU A 29 1.54 -3.41 11.92
C LEU A 29 0.70 -3.71 10.67
N THR A 30 -0.59 -4.02 10.86
CA THR A 30 -1.50 -4.33 9.76
C THR A 30 -1.73 -3.11 8.86
N ARG A 31 -1.83 -1.92 9.45
CA ARG A 31 -1.94 -0.65 8.71
C ARG A 31 -0.67 -0.36 7.91
N ALA A 32 0.50 -0.57 8.49
CA ALA A 32 1.78 -0.39 7.80
C ALA A 32 1.88 -1.32 6.58
N PHE A 33 1.49 -2.59 6.71
CA PHE A 33 1.40 -3.50 5.57
C PHE A 33 0.48 -2.97 4.48
N ALA A 34 -0.73 -2.52 4.84
CA ALA A 34 -1.70 -2.00 3.87
C ALA A 34 -1.17 -0.77 3.12
N LEU A 35 -0.50 0.15 3.81
CA LEU A 35 0.10 1.34 3.20
C LEU A 35 1.21 0.95 2.22
N ILE A 36 2.18 0.13 2.67
CA ILE A 36 3.29 -0.31 1.81
C ILE A 36 2.76 -1.12 0.63
N TYR A 37 1.82 -2.04 0.85
CA TYR A 37 1.25 -2.84 -0.22
C TYR A 37 0.56 -1.97 -1.28
N ASN A 38 -0.06 -0.86 -0.91
CA ASN A 38 -0.77 -0.02 -1.88
C ASN A 38 0.13 0.99 -2.59
N PHE A 39 1.05 1.63 -1.87
CA PHE A 39 1.83 2.76 -2.39
C PHE A 39 3.23 2.38 -2.90
N ALA A 40 3.81 1.26 -2.45
CA ALA A 40 5.12 0.85 -2.96
C ALA A 40 5.06 0.54 -4.46
N PRO A 41 6.13 0.86 -5.22
CA PRO A 41 6.16 0.63 -6.65
C PRO A 41 6.10 -0.86 -6.96
N MET A 42 5.45 -1.21 -8.05
CA MET A 42 5.42 -2.58 -8.54
C MET A 42 6.80 -2.98 -9.07
N CYS A 43 7.13 -4.26 -8.93
CA CYS A 43 8.41 -4.76 -9.43
C CYS A 43 8.50 -4.59 -10.96
N PRO A 44 9.70 -4.32 -11.53
CA PRO A 44 9.87 -4.16 -12.98
C PRO A 44 9.31 -5.33 -13.81
N ARG A 45 9.40 -6.55 -13.25
CA ARG A 45 8.83 -7.78 -13.83
C ARG A 45 7.32 -7.67 -14.10
N TYR A 46 6.58 -6.89 -13.32
CA TYR A 46 5.17 -6.65 -13.54
C TYR A 46 4.91 -5.97 -14.89
N PHE A 47 5.65 -4.89 -15.19
CA PHE A 47 5.49 -4.15 -16.45
C PHE A 47 5.99 -4.96 -17.65
N TYR A 48 7.04 -5.77 -17.48
CA TYR A 48 7.47 -6.71 -18.52
C TYR A 48 6.36 -7.71 -18.88
N LYS A 49 5.67 -8.28 -17.89
CA LYS A 49 4.56 -9.22 -18.10
C LYS A 49 3.27 -8.55 -18.58
N HIS A 50 3.12 -7.24 -18.34
CA HIS A 50 1.93 -6.48 -18.67
C HIS A 50 2.30 -5.21 -19.46
N PRO A 51 2.79 -5.33 -20.70
CA PRO A 51 3.28 -4.19 -21.48
C PRO A 51 2.20 -3.16 -21.81
N LYS A 52 0.92 -3.54 -21.77
CA LYS A 52 -0.24 -2.66 -21.99
C LYS A 52 -0.59 -1.78 -20.78
N LYS A 53 0.00 -2.04 -19.60
CA LYS A 53 -0.25 -1.24 -18.40
C LYS A 53 0.55 0.07 -18.48
N ASP A 54 -0.08 1.17 -18.08
CA ASP A 54 0.60 2.45 -18.01
C ASP A 54 1.73 2.40 -16.97
N LYS A 55 2.96 2.70 -17.41
CA LYS A 55 4.14 2.80 -16.55
C LYS A 55 4.05 3.98 -15.59
N LYS A 56 3.22 4.99 -15.89
CA LYS A 56 3.00 6.13 -14.99
C LYS A 56 2.22 5.73 -13.72
N LEU A 57 1.39 4.70 -13.81
CA LEU A 57 0.61 4.12 -12.70
C LEU A 57 1.36 2.93 -12.10
N ASP A 58 2.44 3.29 -11.41
CA ASP A 58 3.46 2.36 -10.94
C ASP A 58 3.16 1.69 -9.60
N SER A 59 2.17 2.18 -8.86
CA SER A 59 1.68 1.63 -7.59
C SER A 59 0.27 1.05 -7.71
N ARG A 60 -0.15 0.23 -6.75
CA ARG A 60 -1.51 -0.35 -6.76
C ARG A 60 -2.55 0.73 -6.54
N ALA A 61 -2.28 1.65 -5.61
CA ALA A 61 -3.13 2.81 -5.35
C ALA A 61 -3.33 3.64 -6.64
N ALA A 62 -2.25 3.94 -7.37
CA ALA A 62 -2.35 4.69 -8.62
C ALA A 62 -3.14 3.92 -9.69
N GLN A 63 -2.98 2.60 -9.80
CA GLN A 63 -3.75 1.80 -10.75
C GLN A 63 -5.25 1.72 -10.43
N TYR A 64 -5.65 1.73 -9.16
CA TYR A 64 -7.06 1.74 -8.81
C TYR A 64 -7.66 3.14 -8.91
N ASN A 65 -6.93 4.16 -8.49
CA ASN A 65 -7.39 5.54 -8.50
C ASN A 65 -7.28 6.21 -9.88
N GLN A 66 -6.50 5.65 -10.80
CA GLN A 66 -6.16 6.23 -12.11
C GLN A 66 -5.39 7.58 -12.04
N PHE A 67 -4.88 7.95 -10.87
CA PHE A 67 -4.04 9.13 -10.69
C PHE A 67 -3.01 8.91 -9.56
N LYS A 68 -1.98 9.77 -9.52
CA LYS A 68 -1.02 9.87 -8.41
C LYS A 68 -0.78 11.34 -8.06
N TYR A 69 -0.49 11.63 -6.80
CA TYR A 69 -0.26 13.01 -6.33
C TYR A 69 1.12 13.54 -6.75
N HIS A 70 2.13 12.66 -6.74
CA HIS A 70 3.51 12.97 -7.03
C HIS A 70 4.20 11.81 -7.76
N GLU A 71 5.31 12.06 -8.45
CA GLU A 71 6.08 11.01 -9.13
C GLU A 71 6.77 10.05 -8.16
N ASN A 72 7.27 10.59 -7.05
CA ASN A 72 7.84 9.81 -5.95
C ASN A 72 6.74 9.09 -5.15
N TRP A 73 6.80 7.76 -5.14
CA TRP A 73 5.86 6.89 -4.42
C TRP A 73 5.80 7.15 -2.92
N LEU A 74 6.92 7.52 -2.29
CA LEU A 74 6.97 7.79 -0.85
C LEU A 74 6.18 9.04 -0.50
N GLN A 75 6.24 10.06 -1.36
CA GLN A 75 5.43 11.27 -1.18
C GLN A 75 3.94 10.96 -1.34
N ASN A 76 3.54 10.09 -2.27
CA ASN A 76 2.15 9.64 -2.38
C ASN A 76 1.65 8.96 -1.09
N LEU A 77 2.51 8.14 -0.46
CA LEU A 77 2.22 7.52 0.83
C LEU A 77 2.07 8.56 1.92
N LEU A 78 3.01 9.50 2.04
CA LEU A 78 2.99 10.55 3.07
C LEU A 78 1.76 11.46 2.92
N ILE A 79 1.43 11.89 1.70
CA ILE A 79 0.24 12.70 1.42
C ILE A 79 -1.02 11.94 1.81
N SER A 80 -1.14 10.68 1.42
CA SER A 80 -2.34 9.86 1.73
C SER A 80 -2.46 9.49 3.21
N ALA A 81 -1.33 9.38 3.93
CA ALA A 81 -1.30 9.06 5.35
C ALA A 81 -1.36 10.31 6.25
N SER A 82 -0.97 11.47 5.72
CA SER A 82 -1.13 12.75 6.40
C SER A 82 -2.62 13.03 6.55
N LEU A 83 -3.05 13.30 7.77
CA LEU A 83 -4.45 13.48 8.19
C LEU A 83 -5.13 14.73 7.60
N ASN A 84 -4.68 15.24 6.46
CA ASN A 84 -5.17 16.46 5.79
C ASN A 84 -6.51 16.26 5.07
N ARG A 85 -7.33 15.32 5.52
CA ARG A 85 -8.76 15.39 5.22
C ARG A 85 -9.31 16.57 6.01
N ILE A 86 -9.91 17.53 5.32
CA ILE A 86 -10.72 18.59 5.94
C ILE A 86 -11.57 17.93 7.03
N ARG A 87 -11.28 18.25 8.29
CA ARG A 87 -12.22 17.96 9.37
C ARG A 87 -13.39 18.86 9.06
N VAL A 88 -14.43 18.33 8.44
CA VAL A 88 -15.73 18.99 8.43
C VAL A 88 -16.11 19.02 9.91
N THR A 89 -15.88 20.16 10.54
CA THR A 89 -16.43 20.45 11.86
C THR A 89 -17.95 20.40 11.71
N PRO A 90 -18.67 19.78 12.68
CA PRO A 90 -20.13 19.77 12.66
C PRO A 90 -20.71 21.18 12.68
#